data_AF-A0A7I7SZ33-F1
#
_entry.id   AF-A0A7I7SZ33-F1
#
_cell.length_a   1.000
_cell.length_b   1.000
_cell.length_c   1.000
_cell.angle_alpha   90.00
_cell.angle_beta   90.00
_cell.angle_gamma   90.00
#
_symmetry.space_group_name_H-M   'P 1'
#
loop_
_entity.id
_entity.type
_entity.pdbx_description
1 polymer ?
#
loop_
_entity_poly.entity_id
_entity_poly.type
_entity_poly.pdbx_seq_one_letter_code
_entity_poly.pdbx_strand_id
1 'polypeptide(L)'
;MHQVTYSVFAEQPFRAADIYYRDTEPANWSDYSHDPYVFSPKVEADVGPTQKWVLNVQLANPEEWAMVAATSGLSKTPPNFHCVLAVDGVVVAENSGAKGALCSLRHW
;
A
#
# COMPACT_ATOMS: atom_id res chain seq x y z
N MET A 1 18.31 -2.35 -6.94
CA MET A 1 17.36 -2.33 -5.81
C MET A 1 17.08 -0.87 -5.50
N HIS A 2 15.81 -0.52 -5.50
CA HIS A 2 15.29 0.79 -5.18
C HIS A 2 14.60 0.74 -3.83
N GLN A 3 14.83 1.77 -3.01
CA GLN A 3 14.15 1.86 -1.73
C GLN A 3 12.73 2.35 -1.98
N VAL A 4 11.75 1.54 -1.59
CA VAL A 4 10.34 1.90 -1.68
C VAL A 4 9.80 2.19 -0.30
N THR A 5 9.17 3.34 -0.12
CA THR A 5 8.52 3.74 1.11
C THR A 5 7.01 3.82 0.88
N TYR A 6 6.26 2.95 1.55
CA TYR A 6 4.81 3.02 1.61
C TYR A 6 4.40 3.76 2.88
N SER A 7 3.49 4.72 2.75
CA SER A 7 2.86 5.38 3.89
C SER A 7 1.34 5.31 3.76
N VAL A 8 0.66 4.94 4.84
CA VAL A 8 -0.81 4.92 4.94
C VAL A 8 -1.23 5.68 6.18
N PHE A 9 -2.22 6.55 6.04
CA PHE A 9 -2.85 7.26 7.15
C PHE A 9 -4.32 7.53 6.84
N ALA A 10 -5.04 8.08 7.80
CA ALA A 10 -6.45 8.42 7.62
C ALA A 10 -6.78 9.75 8.30
N GLU A 11 -7.85 10.41 7.88
CA GLU A 11 -8.27 11.69 8.48
C GLU A 11 -8.91 11.49 9.86
N GLN A 12 -9.49 10.31 10.09
CA GLN A 12 -10.05 9.91 11.37
C GLN A 12 -9.28 8.70 11.93
N PRO A 13 -9.14 8.56 13.26
CA PRO A 13 -8.59 7.34 13.85
C PRO A 13 -9.37 6.10 13.41
N PHE A 14 -8.65 5.10 12.92
CA PHE A 14 -9.20 3.81 12.51
C PHE A 14 -8.35 2.68 13.06
N ARG A 15 -9.01 1.72 13.71
CA ARG A 15 -8.36 0.58 14.34
C ARG A 15 -8.35 -0.59 13.35
N ALA A 16 -7.21 -1.29 13.27
CA ALA A 16 -7.05 -2.46 12.41
C ALA A 16 -7.48 -2.21 10.95
N ALA A 17 -6.92 -1.19 10.30
CA ALA A 17 -7.01 -1.05 8.84
C ALA A 17 -6.31 -2.23 8.16
N ASP A 18 -6.97 -2.83 7.17
CA ASP A 18 -6.35 -3.84 6.32
C ASP A 18 -5.44 -3.13 5.32
N ILE A 19 -4.14 -3.43 5.38
CA ILE A 19 -3.13 -2.88 4.49
C ILE A 19 -2.46 -4.02 3.73
N TYR A 20 -2.57 -3.99 2.42
CA TYR A 20 -1.90 -4.89 1.48
C TYR A 20 -0.73 -4.15 0.84
N TYR A 21 0.41 -4.80 0.68
CA TYR A 21 1.61 -4.17 0.15
C TYR A 21 2.47 -5.17 -0.62
N ARG A 22 3.43 -4.66 -1.39
CA ARG A 22 4.46 -5.47 -2.06
C ARG A 22 5.79 -5.33 -1.33
N ASP A 23 6.22 -6.35 -0.61
CA ASP A 23 7.57 -6.45 -0.01
C ASP A 23 8.50 -7.39 -0.78
N THR A 24 7.92 -8.30 -1.54
CA THR A 24 8.59 -9.24 -2.44
C THR A 24 8.00 -9.09 -3.82
N GLU A 25 8.83 -8.94 -4.84
CA GLU A 25 8.39 -8.87 -6.23
C GLU A 25 8.46 -10.24 -6.92
N PRO A 26 7.49 -10.56 -7.79
CA PRO A 26 7.55 -11.73 -8.66
C PRO A 26 8.63 -11.55 -9.74
N ALA A 27 9.24 -12.64 -10.18
CA ALA A 27 10.26 -12.57 -11.22
C ALA A 27 9.68 -12.15 -12.59
N ASN A 28 8.41 -12.45 -12.83
CA ASN A 28 7.68 -12.09 -14.04
C ASN A 28 6.16 -12.10 -13.81
N TRP A 29 5.41 -11.68 -14.83
CA TRP A 29 3.94 -11.66 -14.81
C TRP A 29 3.28 -13.03 -14.67
N SER A 30 3.89 -14.10 -15.19
CA SER A 30 3.34 -15.45 -15.09
C SER A 30 3.34 -15.93 -13.65
N ASP A 31 4.44 -15.69 -12.93
CA ASP A 31 4.56 -16.05 -11.51
C ASP A 31 3.54 -15.28 -10.66
N TYR A 32 3.40 -13.97 -10.93
CA TYR A 32 2.37 -13.15 -10.29
C TYR A 32 0.96 -13.67 -10.55
N SER A 33 0.64 -13.97 -11.81
CA SER A 33 -0.71 -14.36 -12.22
C SER A 33 -1.10 -15.75 -11.73
N HIS A 34 -0.11 -16.61 -11.46
CA HIS A 34 -0.33 -17.94 -10.90
C HIS A 34 -0.79 -17.86 -9.44
N ASP A 35 -0.14 -17.03 -8.63
CA ASP A 35 -0.52 -16.79 -7.24
C ASP A 35 -0.20 -15.34 -6.80
N PRO A 36 -1.12 -14.38 -6.99
CA PRO A 36 -0.85 -12.99 -6.64
C PRO A 36 -0.85 -12.73 -5.13
N TYR A 37 -1.41 -13.65 -4.34
CA TYR A 37 -1.58 -13.47 -2.90
C TYR A 37 -0.26 -13.60 -2.15
N VAL A 38 0.64 -14.50 -2.57
CA VAL A 38 1.95 -14.64 -1.92
C VAL A 38 2.81 -13.39 -2.05
N PHE A 39 2.57 -12.59 -3.08
CA PHE A 39 3.25 -11.32 -3.30
C PHE A 39 2.53 -10.14 -2.66
N SER A 40 1.32 -10.32 -2.11
CA SER A 40 0.50 -9.22 -1.58
C SER A 40 0.11 -9.48 -0.12
N PRO A 41 1.09 -9.60 0.80
CA PRO A 41 0.81 -9.83 2.21
C PRO A 41 -0.09 -8.75 2.80
N LYS A 42 -0.84 -9.14 3.83
CA LYS A 42 -1.75 -8.28 4.58
C LYS A 42 -1.19 -8.02 5.98
N VAL A 43 -1.30 -6.78 6.45
CA VAL A 43 -1.16 -6.42 7.86
C VAL A 43 -2.39 -5.65 8.32
N GLU A 44 -2.74 -5.79 9.60
CA GLU A 44 -3.72 -4.93 10.26
C GLU A 44 -2.98 -3.89 11.10
N ALA A 45 -3.28 -2.62 10.88
CA ALA A 45 -2.61 -1.52 11.60
C ALA A 45 -3.59 -0.43 12.03
N ASP A 46 -3.33 0.15 13.20
CA ASP A 46 -4.01 1.35 13.65
C ASP A 46 -3.44 2.57 12.92
N VAL A 47 -4.33 3.37 12.33
CA VAL A 47 -3.96 4.58 11.58
C VAL A 47 -4.85 5.76 11.98
N GLY A 48 -4.38 6.97 11.71
CA GLY A 48 -5.13 8.18 11.95
C GLY A 48 -4.34 9.42 11.55
N PRO A 49 -4.85 10.62 11.83
CA PRO A 49 -4.24 11.87 11.35
C PRO A 49 -2.86 12.12 11.98
N THR A 50 -2.61 11.58 13.17
CA THR A 50 -1.33 11.65 13.88
C THR A 50 -0.59 10.31 13.94
N GLN A 51 -1.14 9.26 13.33
CA GLN A 51 -0.58 7.91 13.36
C GLN A 51 -0.54 7.35 11.94
N LYS A 52 0.65 7.40 11.33
CA LYS A 52 0.89 6.83 10.00
C LYS A 52 1.50 5.44 10.14
N TRP A 53 1.00 4.50 9.35
CA TRP A 53 1.73 3.26 9.09
C TRP A 53 2.74 3.52 7.97
N VAL A 54 4.00 3.15 8.20
CA VAL A 54 5.09 3.34 7.24
C VAL A 54 5.88 2.04 7.12
N LEU A 55 6.15 1.63 5.89
CA LEU A 55 6.97 0.46 5.57
C LEU A 55 8.03 0.82 4.53
N ASN A 56 9.28 0.44 4.80
CA ASN A 56 10.37 0.54 3.84
C ASN A 56 10.74 -0.86 3.34
N VAL A 57 10.80 -1.03 2.03
CA VAL A 57 11.17 -2.29 1.37
C VAL A 57 12.19 -2.02 0.25
N GLN A 58 12.78 -3.08 -0.27
CA GLN A 58 13.70 -3.02 -1.39
C GLN A 58 13.10 -3.83 -2.54
N LEU A 59 12.84 -3.18 -3.68
CA LEU A 59 12.35 -3.84 -4.91
C LEU A 59 13.35 -3.59 -6.06
N ALA A 60 13.54 -4.53 -6.97
CA ALA A 60 14.37 -4.31 -8.15
C ALA A 60 13.61 -3.53 -9.23
N ASN A 61 12.30 -3.77 -9.39
CA ASN A 61 11.46 -3.15 -10.42
C ASN A 61 10.20 -2.50 -9.81
N PRO A 62 10.35 -1.40 -9.04
CA PRO A 62 9.22 -0.75 -8.38
C PRO A 62 8.16 -0.24 -9.37
N GLU A 63 8.54 0.15 -10.59
CA GLU A 63 7.59 0.63 -11.61
C GLU A 63 6.56 -0.42 -12.01
N GLU A 64 6.91 -1.71 -11.91
CA GLU A 64 5.98 -2.81 -12.21
C GLU A 64 5.25 -3.33 -10.98
N TRP A 65 5.88 -3.31 -9.81
CA TRP A 65 5.42 -4.09 -8.66
C TRP A 65 5.08 -3.28 -7.42
N ALA A 66 5.58 -2.04 -7.29
CA ALA A 66 5.36 -1.23 -6.11
C ALA A 66 3.89 -0.85 -6.00
N MET A 67 3.27 -1.30 -4.90
CA MET A 67 1.86 -1.10 -4.63
C MET A 67 1.59 -1.18 -3.12
N VAL A 68 0.73 -0.29 -2.66
CA VAL A 68 0.11 -0.36 -1.33
C VAL A 68 -1.37 -0.03 -1.44
N ALA A 69 -2.21 -0.83 -0.78
CA ALA A 69 -3.64 -0.63 -0.71
C ALA A 69 -4.12 -0.70 0.73
N ALA A 70 -4.91 0.27 1.16
CA ALA A 70 -5.55 0.28 2.47
C ALA A 70 -7.07 0.22 2.33
N THR A 71 -7.75 -0.48 3.24
CA THR A 71 -9.21 -0.53 3.27
C THR A 71 -9.76 -0.64 4.69
N SER A 72 -10.91 -0.02 4.94
CA SER A 72 -11.71 -0.22 6.15
C SER A 72 -12.62 -1.44 6.07
N GLY A 73 -12.53 -2.22 4.99
CA GLY A 73 -13.43 -3.33 4.70
C GLY A 73 -14.90 -2.88 4.69
N LEU A 74 -15.73 -3.60 5.45
CA LEU A 74 -17.17 -3.35 5.56
C LEU A 74 -17.56 -2.30 6.63
N SER A 75 -16.60 -1.51 7.14
CA SER A 75 -16.89 -0.46 8.12
C SER A 75 -18.00 0.48 7.66
N LYS A 76 -18.91 0.81 8.59
CA LYS A 76 -19.97 1.82 8.38
C LYS A 76 -19.45 3.24 8.55
N THR A 77 -18.26 3.42 9.11
CA THR A 77 -17.61 4.71 9.39
C THR A 77 -16.25 4.74 8.67
N PRO A 78 -16.23 5.06 7.37
CA PRO A 78 -15.00 5.22 6.60
C PRO A 78 -14.13 6.36 7.16
N PRO A 79 -12.82 6.15 7.39
CA PRO A 79 -11.96 7.13 8.03
C PRO A 79 -11.27 8.11 7.05
N ASN A 80 -11.57 8.03 5.75
CA ASN A 80 -10.87 8.70 4.64
C ASN A 80 -9.38 8.36 4.65
N PHE A 81 -9.02 7.25 3.99
CA PHE A 81 -7.63 6.83 3.86
C PHE A 81 -6.88 7.69 2.85
N HIS A 82 -5.58 7.83 3.11
CA HIS A 82 -4.58 8.39 2.24
C HIS A 82 -3.42 7.41 2.15
N CYS A 83 -2.89 7.22 0.94
CA CYS A 83 -1.65 6.50 0.72
C CYS A 83 -0.65 7.39 -0.01
N VAL A 84 0.63 7.17 0.27
CA VAL A 84 1.76 7.80 -0.41
C VAL A 84 2.78 6.71 -0.70
N LEU A 85 3.25 6.67 -1.94
CA LEU A 85 4.28 5.76 -2.43
C LEU A 85 5.46 6.59 -2.91
N ALA A 86 6.61 6.37 -2.28
CA ALA A 86 7.87 6.99 -2.67
C ALA A 86 8.90 5.95 -3.11
N VAL A 87 9.69 6.27 -4.13
CA VAL A 87 10.81 5.48 -4.62
C VAL A 87 12.06 6.33 -4.54
N ASP A 88 13.09 5.82 -3.87
CA ASP A 88 14.36 6.51 -3.61
C ASP A 88 14.16 7.93 -3.01
N GLY A 89 13.16 8.06 -2.14
CA GLY A 89 12.80 9.31 -1.47
C GLY A 89 11.94 10.29 -2.30
N VAL A 90 11.63 9.96 -3.55
CA VAL A 90 10.76 10.77 -4.42
C VAL A 90 9.34 10.22 -4.35
N VAL A 91 8.36 11.07 -4.03
CA VAL A 91 6.94 10.69 -4.10
C VAL A 91 6.54 10.53 -5.56
N VAL A 92 6.06 9.34 -5.92
CA VAL A 92 5.73 8.97 -7.31
C VAL A 92 4.27 8.58 -7.49
N ALA A 93 3.56 8.24 -6.41
CA ALA A 93 2.11 8.05 -6.44
C ALA A 93 1.47 8.43 -5.10
N GLU A 94 0.31 9.08 -5.16
CA GLU A 94 -0.51 9.43 -4.01
C GLU A 94 -1.98 9.20 -4.36
N ASN A 95 -2.77 8.77 -3.39
CA ASN A 95 -4.20 8.59 -3.59
C ASN A 95 -4.94 8.67 -2.26
N SER A 96 -6.24 8.95 -2.33
CA SER A 96 -7.11 9.00 -1.16
C SER A 96 -8.50 8.46 -1.48
N GLY A 97 -9.22 8.04 -0.44
CA GLY A 97 -10.60 7.60 -0.61
C GLY A 97 -11.27 7.25 0.71
N ALA A 98 -12.60 7.38 0.73
CA ALA A 98 -13.38 7.23 1.96
C ALA A 98 -13.15 5.86 2.64
N LYS A 99 -13.36 4.78 1.88
CA LYS A 99 -13.25 3.40 2.38
C LYS A 99 -11.87 2.76 2.16
N GLY A 100 -11.05 3.35 1.30
CA GLY A 100 -9.75 2.80 0.97
C GLY A 100 -9.00 3.68 -0.02
N ALA A 101 -7.70 3.45 -0.12
CA ALA A 101 -6.79 4.14 -1.02
C ALA A 101 -5.79 3.13 -1.62
N LEU A 102 -5.57 3.20 -2.93
CA LEU A 102 -4.60 2.38 -3.67
C LEU A 102 -3.56 3.30 -4.30
N CYS A 103 -2.30 3.06 -3.98
CA CYS A 103 -1.15 3.71 -4.59
C CYS A 103 -0.34 2.64 -5.33
N SER A 104 -0.19 2.81 -6.63
CA SER A 104 0.53 1.89 -7.50
C SER A 104 1.15 2.67 -8.66
N LEU A 105 2.36 2.29 -9.07
CA LEU A 105 2.98 2.80 -10.29
C LEU A 105 2.44 2.10 -11.54
N ARG A 106 2.19 0.79 -11.41
CA ARG A 106 1.57 0.01 -12.46
C ARG A 106 0.07 0.29 -12.54
N HIS A 107 -0.44 0.39 -13.77
CA HIS A 107 -1.87 0.28 -14.04
C HIS A 107 -2.28 -1.20 -14.06
N TRP A 108 -3.21 -1.55 -13.17
CA TRP A 108 -3.73 -2.91 -12.99
C TRP A 108 -5.08 -3.07 -13.67
#